data_AF-A0A2S9PXI6-F1
#
_entry.id   AF-A0A2S9PXI6-F1
#
_cell.length_a   1.000
_cell.length_b   1.000
_cell.length_c   1.000
_cell.angle_alpha   90.00
_cell.angle_beta   90.00
_cell.angle_gamma   90.00
#
_symmetry.space_group_name_H-M   'P 1'
#
loop_
_entity.id
_entity.type
_entity.pdbx_description
1 polymer ?
#
loop_
_entity_poly.entity_id
_entity_poly.type
_entity_poly.pdbx_seq_one_letter_code
_entity_poly.pdbx_strand_id
1 'polypeptide(L)'
;MLRIHFTGDDLAAIRMAARPDALWETILSFHRLRDRRGALVFGAWREEARAKLGGETRLLGALVPQRGYFPDFLTPQAGLDGLEPGLEAIRATPPARVHTELALLSAGRSAATPLPGWALDLAQGDPAPFGRLLSALRGYHRAAIEPFWSYLESRIEADRALRGRALLDGGAEELLASLPPMLRWRAPVLEADYPVDRDVHLDGRGLLLQPSFFCRATPVVLRDPDLPPVLVYPVTHADAPAAAAADSGASPLGRLVGHTRSAVLRAIGHGGTTSELARRAGVSLASASQHAGVLREAGLVVTMRQGSSVLHTLTPLGAALLHGGRTGPGGALAKESEGPLRESGGPLRESGGHRGEGGSRRGGGGPPPPRLRYARGGPGRG
;
A
#
# COMPACT_ATOMS: atom_id res chain seq x y z
N MET A 1 -0.91 19.13 -0.38
CA MET A 1 -1.61 18.20 0.55
C MET A 1 -2.76 17.53 -0.19
N LEU A 2 -2.87 16.21 -0.10
CA LEU A 2 -4.03 15.45 -0.60
C LEU A 2 -5.05 15.29 0.53
N ARG A 3 -6.33 15.52 0.22
CA ARG A 3 -7.48 15.26 1.09
C ARG A 3 -8.52 14.47 0.31
N ILE A 4 -8.92 13.33 0.84
CA ILE A 4 -10.02 12.52 0.32
C ILE A 4 -11.17 12.62 1.31
N HIS A 5 -12.29 13.18 0.87
CA HIS A 5 -13.48 13.45 1.68
C HIS A 5 -14.49 12.32 1.50
N PHE A 6 -14.88 11.70 2.61
CA PHE A 6 -15.83 10.59 2.65
C PHE A 6 -17.19 11.04 3.14
N THR A 7 -18.24 10.50 2.53
CA THR A 7 -19.59 10.42 3.11
C THR A 7 -19.77 9.08 3.84
N GLY A 8 -20.91 8.91 4.54
CA GLY A 8 -21.24 7.62 5.14
C GLY A 8 -21.39 6.49 4.10
N ASP A 9 -21.99 6.79 2.95
CA ASP A 9 -22.15 5.84 1.84
C ASP A 9 -20.79 5.43 1.27
N ASP A 10 -19.82 6.36 1.23
CA ASP A 10 -18.47 6.05 0.78
C ASP A 10 -17.75 5.07 1.70
N LEU A 11 -17.93 5.21 3.02
CA LEU A 11 -17.35 4.29 4.00
C LEU A 11 -17.89 2.86 3.84
N ALA A 12 -19.19 2.72 3.52
CA ALA A 12 -19.81 1.44 3.22
C ALA A 12 -19.35 0.84 1.88
N ALA A 13 -18.95 1.69 0.93
CA ALA A 13 -18.52 1.31 -0.41
C ALA A 13 -16.99 1.19 -0.56
N ILE A 14 -16.21 1.22 0.53
CA ILE A 14 -14.77 0.98 0.50
C ILE A 14 -14.50 -0.45 0.02
N ARG A 15 -13.62 -0.58 -0.97
CA ARG A 15 -13.18 -1.86 -1.51
C ARG A 15 -11.67 -1.95 -1.50
N MET A 16 -11.15 -3.16 -1.36
CA MET A 16 -9.74 -3.45 -1.51
C MET A 16 -9.50 -4.20 -2.81
N ALA A 17 -8.51 -3.78 -3.59
CA ALA A 17 -8.13 -4.49 -4.80
C ALA A 17 -7.74 -5.94 -4.49
N ALA A 18 -8.21 -6.87 -5.31
CA ALA A 18 -8.04 -8.31 -5.08
C ALA A 18 -6.61 -8.83 -5.36
N ARG A 19 -5.77 -8.00 -5.98
CA ARG A 19 -4.48 -8.38 -6.54
C ARG A 19 -3.67 -7.13 -6.91
N PRO A 20 -2.37 -7.26 -7.22
CA PRO A 20 -1.62 -6.19 -7.86
C PRO A 20 -2.26 -5.82 -9.19
N ASP A 21 -2.42 -4.52 -9.46
CA ASP A 21 -2.79 -4.02 -10.78
C ASP A 21 -1.54 -3.97 -11.68
N ALA A 22 -1.61 -4.63 -12.83
CA ALA A 22 -0.47 -4.78 -13.73
C ALA A 22 0.05 -3.44 -14.25
N LEU A 23 -0.83 -2.48 -14.54
CA LEU A 23 -0.44 -1.21 -15.14
C LEU A 23 0.03 -0.21 -14.08
N TRP A 24 -0.60 -0.19 -12.90
CA TRP A 24 -0.07 0.58 -11.77
C TRP A 24 1.35 0.14 -11.41
N GLU A 25 1.62 -1.17 -11.27
CA GLU A 25 2.97 -1.65 -10.97
C GLU A 25 3.95 -1.33 -12.12
N THR A 26 3.53 -1.45 -13.38
CA THR A 26 4.34 -1.08 -14.55
C THR A 26 4.77 0.38 -14.49
N ILE A 27 3.82 1.30 -14.34
CA ILE A 27 4.09 2.75 -14.35
C ILE A 27 4.90 3.17 -13.12
N LEU A 28 4.53 2.69 -11.93
CA LEU A 28 5.21 3.04 -10.69
C LEU A 28 6.62 2.45 -10.61
N SER A 29 6.84 1.24 -11.12
CA SER A 29 8.18 0.69 -11.22
C SER A 29 9.04 1.52 -12.16
N PHE A 30 8.50 2.08 -13.24
CA PHE A 30 9.26 2.93 -14.16
C PHE A 30 9.73 4.23 -13.51
N HIS A 31 9.00 4.76 -12.52
CA HIS A 31 9.52 5.81 -11.64
C HIS A 31 10.68 5.29 -10.77
N ARG A 32 10.53 4.11 -10.16
CA ARG A 32 11.57 3.50 -9.32
C ARG A 32 12.83 3.13 -10.08
N LEU A 33 12.73 2.79 -11.37
CA LEU A 33 13.87 2.50 -12.25
C LEU A 33 14.79 3.72 -12.39
N ARG A 34 14.20 4.92 -12.39
CA ARG A 34 14.90 6.19 -12.62
C ARG A 34 15.25 6.92 -11.31
N ASP A 35 14.63 6.55 -10.21
CA ASP A 35 14.98 7.01 -8.87
C ASP A 35 16.22 6.25 -8.34
N ARG A 36 17.14 6.95 -7.67
CA ARG A 36 18.32 6.36 -7.02
C ARG A 36 18.04 5.95 -5.56
N ARG A 37 16.93 6.42 -4.98
CA ARG A 37 16.55 6.13 -3.58
C ARG A 37 16.05 4.69 -3.43
N GLY A 38 15.98 4.23 -2.18
CA GLY A 38 15.45 2.89 -1.84
C GLY A 38 16.29 1.73 -2.36
N ALA A 39 17.62 1.88 -2.40
CA ALA A 39 18.54 0.86 -2.90
C ALA A 39 18.39 -0.51 -2.22
N LEU A 40 18.08 -0.53 -0.92
CA LEU A 40 17.85 -1.77 -0.18
C LEU A 40 16.63 -2.57 -0.68
N VAL A 41 15.62 -1.89 -1.23
CA VAL A 41 14.38 -2.54 -1.71
C VAL A 41 14.42 -2.77 -3.21
N PHE A 42 14.92 -1.79 -3.97
CA PHE A 42 14.82 -1.77 -5.44
C PHE A 42 16.17 -1.95 -6.15
N GLY A 43 17.28 -2.13 -5.43
CA GLY A 43 18.63 -2.21 -6.01
C GLY A 43 18.80 -3.37 -7.00
N ALA A 44 18.68 -4.60 -6.50
CA ALA A 44 18.79 -5.80 -7.33
C ALA A 44 17.77 -5.82 -8.47
N TRP A 45 16.51 -5.46 -8.17
CA TRP A 45 15.46 -5.30 -9.18
C TRP A 45 15.86 -4.33 -10.30
N ARG A 46 16.41 -3.15 -9.95
CA ARG A 46 16.85 -2.15 -10.95
C ARG A 46 17.97 -2.66 -11.82
N GLU A 47 18.95 -3.35 -11.25
CA GLU A 47 20.09 -3.89 -11.99
C GLU A 47 19.60 -4.91 -13.02
N GLU A 48 18.76 -5.86 -12.60
CA GLU A 48 18.19 -6.87 -13.49
C GLU A 48 17.28 -6.26 -14.57
N ALA A 49 16.40 -5.32 -14.20
CA ALA A 49 15.52 -4.66 -15.14
C ALA A 49 16.31 -3.85 -16.18
N ARG A 50 17.33 -3.08 -15.76
CA ARG A 50 18.16 -2.29 -16.68
C ARG A 50 18.95 -3.15 -17.66
N ALA A 51 19.36 -4.37 -17.26
CA ALA A 51 20.07 -5.28 -18.15
C ALA A 51 19.18 -5.81 -19.29
N LYS A 52 17.85 -5.81 -19.12
CA LYS A 52 16.88 -6.36 -20.09
C LYS A 52 16.15 -5.29 -20.91
N LEU A 53 16.16 -4.03 -20.45
CA LEU A 53 15.42 -2.93 -21.07
C LEU A 53 16.24 -2.21 -22.14
N GLY A 54 15.59 -1.80 -23.21
CA GLY A 54 16.18 -1.03 -24.31
C GLY A 54 15.40 0.27 -24.58
N GLY A 55 14.90 0.39 -25.81
CA GLY A 55 14.24 1.60 -26.33
C GLY A 55 12.92 1.97 -25.66
N GLU A 56 12.30 1.04 -24.92
CA GLU A 56 11.04 1.25 -24.19
C GLU A 56 11.17 2.41 -23.21
N THR A 57 12.32 2.53 -22.55
CA THR A 57 12.57 3.55 -21.53
C THR A 57 12.48 4.98 -22.07
N ARG A 58 12.92 5.21 -23.31
CA ARG A 58 12.83 6.53 -23.95
C ARG A 58 11.39 6.89 -24.28
N LEU A 59 10.62 5.92 -24.79
CA LEU A 59 9.22 6.13 -25.15
C LEU A 59 8.37 6.38 -23.92
N LEU A 60 8.45 5.50 -22.91
CA LEU A 60 7.72 5.66 -21.65
C LEU A 60 8.14 6.91 -20.89
N GLY A 61 9.43 7.29 -20.96
CA GLY A 61 9.95 8.52 -20.37
C GLY A 61 9.28 9.80 -20.86
N ALA A 62 8.71 9.80 -22.07
CA ALA A 62 7.97 10.93 -22.58
C ALA A 62 6.57 11.07 -21.96
N LEU A 63 5.91 9.98 -21.58
CA LEU A 63 4.55 10.02 -21.02
C LEU A 63 4.51 9.93 -19.49
N VAL A 64 5.54 9.30 -18.91
CA VAL A 64 5.69 9.11 -17.48
C VAL A 64 6.91 9.92 -17.02
N PRO A 65 6.76 11.22 -16.68
CA PRO A 65 7.88 12.03 -16.22
C PRO A 65 8.42 11.52 -14.87
N GLN A 66 9.61 11.93 -14.45
CA GLN A 66 10.13 11.51 -13.13
C GLN A 66 9.33 12.12 -11.97
N ARG A 67 8.75 13.30 -12.19
CA ARG A 67 7.92 14.06 -11.24
C ARG A 67 6.78 14.72 -12.00
N GLY A 68 5.66 14.94 -11.31
CA GLY A 68 4.47 15.55 -11.91
C GLY A 68 3.48 14.50 -12.41
N TYR A 69 2.51 14.98 -13.18
CA TYR A 69 1.41 14.19 -13.72
C TYR A 69 1.88 13.21 -14.80
N PHE A 70 1.31 12.01 -14.82
CA PHE A 70 1.31 11.11 -15.98
C PHE A 70 -0.15 10.79 -16.34
N PRO A 71 -0.48 10.56 -17.63
CA PRO A 71 -1.85 10.33 -18.07
C PRO A 71 -2.56 9.17 -17.37
N ASP A 72 -3.75 9.43 -16.82
CA ASP A 72 -4.62 8.44 -16.16
C ASP A 72 -5.00 7.28 -17.09
N PHE A 73 -5.08 7.51 -18.41
CA PHE A 73 -5.39 6.45 -19.37
C PHE A 73 -4.33 5.34 -19.39
N LEU A 74 -3.11 5.58 -18.87
CA LEU A 74 -2.06 4.57 -18.76
C LEU A 74 -2.29 3.56 -17.63
N THR A 75 -3.24 3.82 -16.74
CA THR A 75 -3.59 2.95 -15.60
C THR A 75 -5.10 2.72 -15.55
N PRO A 76 -5.70 2.12 -16.60
CA PRO A 76 -7.12 1.82 -16.62
C PRO A 76 -7.45 0.72 -15.60
N GLN A 77 -8.67 0.75 -15.07
CA GLN A 77 -9.14 -0.22 -14.06
C GLN A 77 -9.01 -1.69 -14.52
N ALA A 78 -9.07 -1.95 -15.83
CA ALA A 78 -8.86 -3.28 -16.41
C ALA A 78 -7.46 -3.87 -16.11
N GLY A 79 -6.49 -3.05 -15.66
CA GLY A 79 -5.19 -3.53 -15.18
C GLY A 79 -5.28 -4.48 -13.97
N LEU A 80 -6.38 -4.42 -13.21
CA LEU A 80 -6.72 -5.40 -12.15
C LEU A 80 -6.87 -6.81 -12.70
N ASP A 81 -7.36 -6.96 -13.93
CA ASP A 81 -7.60 -8.25 -14.58
C ASP A 81 -6.34 -8.77 -15.32
N GLY A 82 -5.26 -7.98 -15.32
CA GLY A 82 -3.96 -8.34 -15.89
C GLY A 82 -3.45 -7.34 -16.93
N LEU A 83 -2.28 -7.65 -17.48
CA LEU A 83 -1.62 -6.78 -18.47
C LEU A 83 -2.44 -6.67 -19.75
N GLU A 84 -2.87 -7.78 -20.34
CA GLU A 84 -3.57 -7.80 -21.63
C GLU A 84 -4.92 -7.06 -21.60
N PRO A 85 -5.82 -7.30 -20.63
CA PRO A 85 -7.03 -6.47 -20.48
C PRO A 85 -6.72 -4.99 -20.27
N GLY A 86 -5.68 -4.68 -19.48
CA GLY A 86 -5.20 -3.31 -19.30
C GLY A 86 -4.75 -2.66 -20.61
N LEU A 87 -3.92 -3.33 -21.41
CA LEU A 87 -3.45 -2.83 -22.70
C LEU A 87 -4.58 -2.65 -23.72
N GLU A 88 -5.60 -3.52 -23.69
CA GLU A 88 -6.78 -3.37 -24.53
C GLU A 88 -7.63 -2.16 -24.10
N ALA A 89 -7.79 -1.93 -22.78
CA ALA A 89 -8.45 -0.74 -22.27
C ALA A 89 -7.68 0.55 -22.63
N ILE A 90 -6.33 0.53 -22.60
CA ILE A 90 -5.53 1.64 -23.13
C ILE A 90 -5.87 1.85 -24.60
N ARG A 91 -5.84 0.79 -25.43
CA ARG A 91 -6.18 0.86 -26.86
C ARG A 91 -7.57 1.46 -27.13
N ALA A 92 -8.54 1.08 -26.31
CA ALA A 92 -9.92 1.54 -26.42
C ALA A 92 -10.17 2.94 -25.84
N THR A 93 -9.13 3.63 -25.33
CA THR A 93 -9.28 4.97 -24.77
C THR A 93 -9.77 5.95 -25.85
N PRO A 94 -10.87 6.69 -25.63
CA PRO A 94 -11.36 7.66 -26.60
C PRO A 94 -10.29 8.70 -26.97
N PRO A 95 -10.09 9.04 -28.26
CA PRO A 95 -9.07 10.00 -28.69
C PRO A 95 -9.18 11.35 -27.98
N ALA A 96 -10.40 11.84 -27.72
CA ALA A 96 -10.63 13.07 -26.98
C ALA A 96 -10.06 13.05 -25.54
N ARG A 97 -10.14 11.89 -24.87
CA ARG A 97 -9.56 11.69 -23.54
C ARG A 97 -8.03 11.66 -23.63
N VAL A 98 -7.46 10.93 -24.59
CA VAL A 98 -6.01 10.90 -24.85
C VAL A 98 -5.48 12.31 -25.09
N HIS A 99 -6.16 13.08 -25.96
CA HIS A 99 -5.81 14.47 -26.24
C HIS A 99 -5.81 15.34 -24.99
N THR A 100 -6.90 15.30 -24.22
CA THR A 100 -7.06 16.10 -23.00
C THR A 100 -5.97 15.79 -21.98
N GLU A 101 -5.71 14.51 -21.72
CA GLU A 101 -4.69 14.11 -20.75
C GLU A 101 -3.27 14.41 -21.22
N LEU A 102 -2.98 14.33 -22.53
CA LEU A 102 -1.68 14.74 -23.07
C LEU A 102 -1.49 16.25 -23.04
N ALA A 103 -2.55 17.04 -23.23
CA ALA A 103 -2.50 18.49 -23.06
C ALA A 103 -2.17 18.85 -21.60
N LEU A 104 -2.78 18.16 -20.62
CA LEU A 104 -2.45 18.32 -19.21
C LEU A 104 -1.00 17.94 -18.89
N LEU A 105 -0.51 16.83 -19.46
CA LEU A 105 0.89 16.43 -19.34
C LEU A 105 1.82 17.50 -19.93
N SER A 106 1.49 18.06 -21.10
CA SER A 106 2.28 19.11 -21.75
C SER A 106 2.35 20.38 -20.90
N ALA A 107 1.23 20.81 -20.32
CA ALA A 107 1.15 21.99 -19.46
C ALA A 107 2.01 21.88 -18.19
N GLY A 108 2.23 20.65 -17.70
CA GLY A 108 3.11 20.39 -16.56
C GLY A 108 4.60 20.34 -16.87
N ARG A 109 4.99 20.47 -18.15
CA ARG A 109 6.39 20.39 -18.60
C ARG A 109 7.00 21.77 -18.80
N SER A 110 8.31 21.86 -18.60
CA SER A 110 9.07 23.05 -19.01
C SER A 110 9.07 23.17 -20.53
N ALA A 111 9.00 24.42 -21.02
CA ALA A 111 9.11 24.75 -22.45
C ALA A 111 10.39 24.19 -23.09
N ALA A 112 11.45 23.96 -22.31
CA ALA A 112 12.71 23.35 -22.77
C ALA A 112 12.60 21.84 -23.05
N THR A 113 11.49 21.20 -22.68
CA THR A 113 11.28 19.75 -22.78
C THR A 113 9.87 19.43 -23.28
N PRO A 114 9.49 19.85 -24.50
CA PRO A 114 8.16 19.61 -25.04
C PRO A 114 7.88 18.11 -25.23
N LEU A 115 6.61 17.77 -25.44
CA LEU A 115 6.23 16.43 -25.87
C LEU A 115 6.80 16.16 -27.28
N PRO A 116 7.32 14.95 -27.53
CA PRO A 116 7.78 14.58 -28.86
C PRO A 116 6.60 14.48 -29.84
N GLY A 117 6.85 14.71 -31.14
CA GLY A 117 5.81 14.73 -32.18
C GLY A 117 4.90 13.48 -32.17
N TRP A 118 5.48 12.30 -31.95
CA TRP A 118 4.69 11.05 -31.88
C TRP A 118 3.63 11.03 -30.77
N ALA A 119 3.84 11.79 -29.68
CA ALA A 119 2.85 11.91 -28.62
C ALA A 119 1.69 12.82 -29.06
N LEU A 120 1.96 13.83 -29.90
CA LEU A 120 0.90 14.62 -30.54
C LEU A 120 0.12 13.76 -31.53
N ASP A 121 0.79 12.89 -32.29
CA ASP A 121 0.14 11.94 -33.19
C ASP A 121 -0.77 10.96 -32.42
N LEU A 122 -0.35 10.54 -31.21
CA LEU A 122 -1.19 9.76 -30.29
C LEU A 122 -2.47 10.51 -29.90
N ALA A 123 -2.37 11.82 -29.64
CA ALA A 123 -3.51 12.67 -29.32
C ALA A 123 -4.52 12.80 -30.48
N GLN A 124 -4.07 12.60 -31.73
CA GLN A 124 -4.93 12.58 -32.91
C GLN A 124 -5.51 11.19 -33.20
N GLY A 125 -5.20 10.19 -32.38
CA GLY A 125 -5.69 8.82 -32.54
C GLY A 125 -4.96 8.01 -33.62
N ASP A 126 -3.73 8.40 -34.00
CA ASP A 126 -2.94 7.64 -34.97
C ASP A 126 -2.63 6.22 -34.42
N PRO A 127 -3.02 5.14 -35.15
CA PRO A 127 -2.77 3.76 -34.72
C PRO A 127 -1.30 3.39 -34.54
N ALA A 128 -0.38 3.97 -35.31
CA ALA A 128 1.02 3.55 -35.33
C ALA A 128 1.79 3.97 -34.06
N PRO A 129 1.76 5.23 -33.60
CA PRO A 129 2.27 5.63 -32.28
C PRO A 129 1.62 4.85 -31.14
N PHE A 130 0.32 4.56 -31.24
CA PHE A 130 -0.40 3.80 -30.22
C PHE A 130 0.10 2.36 -30.11
N GLY A 131 0.29 1.69 -31.25
CA GLY A 131 0.89 0.35 -31.30
C GLY A 131 2.29 0.31 -30.69
N ARG A 132 3.12 1.32 -30.94
CA ARG A 132 4.46 1.44 -30.32
C ARG A 132 4.38 1.63 -28.81
N LEU A 133 3.45 2.45 -28.30
CA LEU A 133 3.23 2.64 -26.87
C LEU A 133 2.84 1.32 -26.19
N LEU A 134 1.85 0.61 -26.73
CA LEU A 134 1.40 -0.67 -26.17
C LEU A 134 2.52 -1.72 -26.19
N SER A 135 3.34 -1.72 -27.24
CA SER A 135 4.49 -2.63 -27.36
C SER A 135 5.57 -2.30 -26.33
N ALA A 136 5.83 -1.00 -26.08
CA ALA A 136 6.78 -0.56 -25.07
C ALA A 136 6.29 -0.89 -23.64
N LEU A 137 5.00 -0.70 -23.33
CA LEU A 137 4.41 -1.10 -22.05
C LEU A 137 4.53 -2.61 -21.83
N ARG A 138 4.19 -3.41 -22.85
CA ARG A 138 4.30 -4.88 -22.78
C ARG A 138 5.76 -5.34 -22.60
N GLY A 139 6.67 -4.81 -23.42
CA GLY A 139 8.10 -5.13 -23.35
C GLY A 139 8.69 -4.76 -21.98
N TYR A 140 8.33 -3.59 -21.46
CA TYR A 140 8.74 -3.16 -20.15
C TYR A 140 8.19 -4.06 -19.03
N HIS A 141 6.88 -4.34 -19.03
CA HIS A 141 6.27 -5.22 -18.01
C HIS A 141 6.93 -6.60 -18.01
N ARG A 142 7.12 -7.21 -19.19
CA ARG A 142 7.79 -8.51 -19.31
C ARG A 142 9.21 -8.51 -18.78
N ALA A 143 9.95 -7.43 -18.99
CA ALA A 143 11.34 -7.34 -18.54
C ALA A 143 11.48 -7.02 -17.04
N ALA A 144 10.64 -6.12 -16.52
CA ALA A 144 10.82 -5.50 -15.20
C ALA A 144 9.81 -5.96 -14.15
N ILE A 145 8.64 -6.46 -14.54
CA ILE A 145 7.55 -6.80 -13.61
C ILE A 145 7.34 -8.32 -13.54
N GLU A 146 7.15 -8.96 -14.69
CA GLU A 146 6.80 -10.38 -14.80
C GLU A 146 7.75 -11.32 -14.01
N PRO A 147 9.09 -11.15 -14.04
CA PRO A 147 10.00 -12.01 -13.27
C PRO A 147 9.79 -11.96 -11.76
N PHE A 148 9.23 -10.84 -11.27
CA PHE A 148 9.00 -10.57 -9.86
C PHE A 148 7.53 -10.70 -9.46
N TRP A 149 6.64 -11.06 -10.40
CA TRP A 149 5.19 -10.99 -10.20
C TRP A 149 4.70 -11.78 -8.99
N SER A 150 5.16 -13.03 -8.83
CA SER A 150 4.83 -13.87 -7.68
C SER A 150 5.25 -13.25 -6.35
N TYR A 151 6.39 -12.53 -6.34
CA TYR A 151 6.84 -11.81 -5.16
C TYR A 151 5.94 -10.60 -4.88
N LEU A 152 5.60 -9.79 -5.89
CA LEU A 152 4.69 -8.66 -5.78
C LEU A 152 3.33 -9.09 -5.23
N GLU A 153 2.75 -10.18 -5.77
CA GLU A 153 1.50 -10.77 -5.29
C GLU A 153 1.60 -11.16 -3.80
N SER A 154 2.70 -11.78 -3.39
CA SER A 154 2.89 -12.16 -1.98
C SER A 154 2.95 -10.95 -1.04
N ARG A 155 3.59 -9.86 -1.48
CA ARG A 155 3.73 -8.63 -0.69
C ARG A 155 2.40 -7.88 -0.57
N ILE A 156 1.64 -7.83 -1.66
CA ILE A 156 0.34 -7.21 -1.68
C ILE A 156 -0.65 -8.01 -0.84
N GLU A 157 -0.68 -9.34 -0.97
CA GLU A 157 -1.57 -10.17 -0.15
C GLU A 157 -1.24 -10.08 1.35
N ALA A 158 0.04 -9.93 1.71
CA ALA A 158 0.44 -9.66 3.09
C ALA A 158 -0.13 -8.35 3.64
N ASP A 159 -0.08 -7.27 2.86
CA ASP A 159 -0.71 -6.00 3.24
C ASP A 159 -2.22 -6.17 3.36
N ARG A 160 -2.87 -6.82 2.38
CA ARG A 160 -4.31 -7.06 2.38
C ARG A 160 -4.79 -7.85 3.58
N ALA A 161 -4.05 -8.89 4.00
CA ALA A 161 -4.39 -9.65 5.20
C ALA A 161 -4.35 -8.78 6.47
N LEU A 162 -3.40 -7.85 6.57
CA LEU A 162 -3.32 -6.89 7.67
C LEU A 162 -4.52 -5.93 7.66
N ARG A 163 -4.83 -5.34 6.49
CA ARG A 163 -5.97 -4.43 6.34
C ARG A 163 -7.32 -5.11 6.53
N GLY A 164 -7.44 -6.36 6.07
CA GLY A 164 -8.64 -7.17 6.23
C GLY A 164 -8.95 -7.46 7.70
N ARG A 165 -7.92 -7.72 8.53
CA ARG A 165 -8.10 -7.87 9.99
C ARG A 165 -8.59 -6.57 10.63
N ALA A 166 -7.94 -5.44 10.32
CA ALA A 166 -8.37 -4.13 10.79
C ALA A 166 -9.84 -3.82 10.44
N LEU A 167 -10.27 -4.16 9.22
CA LEU A 167 -11.67 -4.03 8.81
C LEU A 167 -12.62 -4.93 9.62
N LEU A 168 -12.22 -6.16 9.94
CA LEU A 168 -13.04 -7.08 10.73
C LEU A 168 -13.13 -6.67 12.21
N ASP A 169 -12.04 -6.12 12.76
CA ASP A 169 -11.92 -5.79 14.17
C ASP A 169 -12.61 -4.46 14.52
N GLY A 170 -12.54 -3.46 13.63
CA GLY A 170 -13.07 -2.12 13.89
C GLY A 170 -13.69 -1.40 12.70
N GLY A 171 -14.06 -2.13 11.64
CA GLY A 171 -14.77 -1.56 10.49
C GLY A 171 -13.92 -0.62 9.63
N ALA A 172 -14.58 0.27 8.89
CA ALA A 172 -13.94 1.18 7.95
C ALA A 172 -12.97 2.16 8.63
N GLU A 173 -13.29 2.61 9.85
CA GLU A 173 -12.44 3.49 10.66
C GLU A 173 -11.08 2.84 10.94
N GLU A 174 -11.08 1.61 11.46
CA GLU A 174 -9.83 0.90 11.78
C GLU A 174 -9.08 0.47 10.51
N LEU A 175 -9.79 0.09 9.43
CA LEU A 175 -9.18 -0.12 8.12
C LEU A 175 -8.38 1.10 7.66
N LEU A 176 -9.01 2.29 7.65
CA LEU A 176 -8.39 3.52 7.18
C LEU A 176 -7.26 3.99 8.12
N ALA A 177 -7.44 3.83 9.44
CA ALA A 177 -6.42 4.11 10.43
C ALA A 177 -5.21 3.16 10.33
N SER A 178 -5.40 1.94 9.81
CA SER A 178 -4.32 0.97 9.64
C SER A 178 -3.37 1.31 8.50
N LEU A 179 -3.78 2.14 7.53
CA LEU A 179 -3.00 2.47 6.34
C LEU A 179 -1.59 3.00 6.70
N PRO A 180 -0.60 2.90 5.79
CA PRO A 180 0.76 3.35 6.09
C PRO A 180 0.81 4.78 6.62
N PRO A 181 1.73 5.14 7.54
CA PRO A 181 1.68 6.39 8.32
C PRO A 181 1.63 7.72 7.53
N MET A 182 1.94 7.69 6.23
CA MET A 182 1.79 8.85 5.33
C MET A 182 0.32 9.17 5.02
N LEU A 183 -0.59 8.21 5.23
CA LEU A 183 -2.03 8.33 5.10
C LEU A 183 -2.61 8.47 6.51
N ARG A 184 -3.16 9.65 6.79
CA ARG A 184 -3.61 10.03 8.11
C ARG A 184 -5.12 10.14 8.08
N TRP A 185 -5.80 9.18 8.68
CA TRP A 185 -7.24 9.22 8.83
C TRP A 185 -7.63 10.21 9.92
N ARG A 186 -8.40 11.23 9.54
CA ARG A 186 -8.98 12.25 10.40
C ARG A 186 -10.44 12.40 10.00
N ALA A 187 -11.27 11.49 10.49
CA ALA A 187 -12.66 11.36 10.06
C ALA A 187 -13.36 12.73 9.91
N PRO A 188 -14.02 13.00 8.76
CA PRO A 188 -14.28 12.10 7.63
C PRO A 188 -13.25 12.20 6.48
N VAL A 189 -12.03 12.68 6.75
CA VAL A 189 -11.03 12.99 5.73
C VAL A 189 -9.78 12.11 5.87
N LEU A 190 -9.34 11.52 4.76
CA LEU A 190 -8.03 10.87 4.67
C LEU A 190 -7.02 11.85 4.07
N GLU A 191 -5.97 12.17 4.83
CA GLU A 191 -4.96 13.16 4.45
C GLU A 191 -3.63 12.50 4.09
N ALA A 192 -2.91 13.06 3.12
CA ALA A 192 -1.52 12.69 2.83
C ALA A 192 -0.69 13.85 2.30
N ASP A 193 0.60 13.85 2.63
CA ASP A 193 1.53 14.79 2.01
C ASP A 193 1.58 14.54 0.51
N TYR A 194 1.39 15.60 -0.27
CA TYR A 194 1.19 15.49 -1.72
C TYR A 194 1.83 16.69 -2.43
N PRO A 195 2.41 16.52 -3.64
CA PRO A 195 3.15 17.58 -4.33
C PRO A 195 2.33 18.82 -4.65
N VAL A 196 1.01 18.68 -4.70
CA VAL A 196 0.05 19.76 -4.93
C VAL A 196 -1.05 19.69 -3.88
N ASP A 197 -1.77 20.79 -3.67
CA ASP A 197 -3.04 20.73 -2.95
C ASP A 197 -4.11 20.10 -3.82
N ARG A 198 -4.81 19.12 -3.25
CA ARG A 198 -5.78 18.30 -3.98
C ARG A 198 -6.88 17.84 -3.03
N ASP A 199 -8.10 18.17 -3.37
CA ASP A 199 -9.30 17.68 -2.71
C ASP A 199 -10.02 16.71 -3.65
N VAL A 200 -10.33 15.52 -3.14
CA VAL A 200 -11.09 14.48 -3.84
C VAL A 200 -12.35 14.22 -3.02
N HIS A 201 -13.51 14.52 -3.58
CA HIS A 201 -14.79 14.21 -2.98
C HIS A 201 -15.32 12.93 -3.61
N LEU A 202 -15.62 11.93 -2.78
CA LEU A 202 -16.03 10.62 -3.26
C LEU A 202 -17.51 10.60 -3.67
N ASP A 203 -18.35 11.43 -3.01
CA ASP A 203 -19.74 11.69 -3.38
C ASP A 203 -20.58 10.41 -3.53
N GLY A 204 -20.40 9.45 -2.61
CA GLY A 204 -21.12 8.18 -2.57
C GLY A 204 -20.57 7.10 -3.53
N ARG A 205 -19.50 7.39 -4.28
CA ARG A 205 -18.88 6.42 -5.22
C ARG A 205 -17.99 5.39 -4.52
N GLY A 206 -17.66 5.60 -3.25
CA GLY A 206 -16.71 4.79 -2.50
C GLY A 206 -15.27 4.98 -2.96
N LEU A 207 -14.36 4.18 -2.38
CA LEU A 207 -12.94 4.24 -2.67
C LEU A 207 -12.35 2.84 -2.87
N LEU A 208 -11.65 2.63 -3.98
CA LEU A 208 -10.80 1.46 -4.15
C LEU A 208 -9.42 1.70 -3.52
N LEU A 209 -9.08 0.90 -2.52
CA LEU A 209 -7.75 0.83 -1.93
C LEU A 209 -6.87 -0.13 -2.75
N GLN A 210 -5.88 0.41 -3.44
CA GLN A 210 -4.93 -0.34 -4.26
C GLN A 210 -3.54 -0.35 -3.59
N PRO A 211 -3.20 -1.41 -2.81
CA PRO A 211 -1.82 -1.60 -2.39
C PRO A 211 -0.92 -1.76 -3.62
N SER A 212 0.26 -1.14 -3.57
CA SER A 212 1.27 -1.25 -4.62
C SER A 212 2.67 -1.40 -4.05
N PHE A 213 3.47 -2.28 -4.66
CA PHE A 213 4.86 -2.50 -4.27
C PHE A 213 5.79 -1.42 -4.79
N PHE A 214 5.61 -0.94 -6.02
CA PHE A 214 6.48 0.12 -6.55
C PHE A 214 6.02 1.54 -6.18
N CYS A 215 4.81 1.69 -5.64
CA CYS A 215 4.41 2.91 -4.94
C CYS A 215 5.34 3.15 -3.74
N ARG A 216 5.82 4.37 -3.55
CA ARG A 216 6.74 4.71 -2.46
C ARG A 216 6.57 6.15 -2.03
N ALA A 217 6.53 6.36 -0.72
CA ALA A 217 6.57 7.65 -0.01
C ALA A 217 5.38 8.60 -0.24
N THR A 218 4.72 8.56 -1.40
CA THR A 218 3.57 9.41 -1.72
C THR A 218 2.50 8.54 -2.36
N PRO A 219 1.25 8.54 -1.85
CA PRO A 219 0.15 7.83 -2.51
C PRO A 219 -0.16 8.45 -3.87
N VAL A 220 -0.90 7.73 -4.72
CA VAL A 220 -1.34 8.21 -6.03
C VAL A 220 -2.84 8.07 -6.14
N VAL A 221 -3.47 9.07 -6.76
CA VAL A 221 -4.89 9.12 -7.13
C VAL A 221 -4.96 9.52 -8.60
N LEU A 222 -6.08 9.23 -9.26
CA LEU A 222 -6.34 9.68 -10.62
C LEU A 222 -6.50 11.21 -10.66
N ARG A 223 -6.10 11.83 -11.77
CA ARG A 223 -6.23 13.27 -12.00
C ARG A 223 -7.64 13.67 -12.44
N ASP A 224 -8.31 12.82 -13.19
CA ASP A 224 -9.70 13.00 -13.60
C ASP A 224 -10.62 12.64 -12.42
N PRO A 225 -11.40 13.61 -11.87
CA PRO A 225 -12.30 13.36 -10.76
C PRO A 225 -13.50 12.48 -11.12
N ASP A 226 -13.83 12.35 -12.41
CA ASP A 226 -15.00 11.61 -12.90
C ASP A 226 -14.71 10.10 -13.02
N LEU A 227 -13.44 9.71 -13.04
CA LEU A 227 -13.04 8.30 -13.01
C LEU A 227 -13.35 7.66 -11.65
N PRO A 228 -13.59 6.33 -11.60
CA PRO A 228 -13.78 5.60 -10.35
C PRO A 228 -12.66 5.89 -9.34
N PRO A 229 -12.97 6.37 -8.12
CA PRO A 229 -11.94 6.75 -7.17
C PRO A 229 -11.06 5.58 -6.76
N VAL A 230 -9.76 5.76 -6.88
CA VAL A 230 -8.74 4.81 -6.43
C VAL A 230 -7.65 5.54 -5.66
N LEU A 231 -7.25 4.94 -4.53
CA LEU A 231 -6.08 5.33 -3.76
C LEU A 231 -5.02 4.24 -3.90
N VAL A 232 -3.98 4.54 -4.65
CA VAL A 232 -2.80 3.68 -4.76
C VAL A 232 -1.82 4.04 -3.66
N TYR A 233 -1.48 3.09 -2.80
CA TYR A 233 -0.63 3.35 -1.64
C TYR A 233 0.50 2.33 -1.53
N PRO A 234 1.64 2.69 -0.91
CA PRO A 234 2.76 1.77 -0.77
C PRO A 234 2.40 0.64 0.19
N VAL A 235 2.65 -0.60 -0.19
CA VAL A 235 2.70 -1.69 0.80
C VAL A 235 3.82 -1.40 1.79
N THR A 236 3.67 -1.90 3.02
CA THR A 236 4.79 -1.90 3.95
C THR A 236 5.89 -2.79 3.39
N HIS A 237 6.96 -2.17 2.89
CA HIS A 237 8.23 -2.87 2.75
C HIS A 237 8.68 -3.16 4.17
N ALA A 238 8.85 -4.43 4.52
CA ALA A 238 9.55 -4.72 5.76
C ALA A 238 10.88 -3.97 5.67
N ASP A 239 11.15 -3.06 6.62
CA ASP A 239 12.53 -2.76 6.93
C ASP A 239 13.16 -4.12 7.13
N ALA A 240 14.11 -4.49 6.27
CA ALA A 240 14.83 -5.73 6.45
C ALA A 240 15.21 -5.76 7.93
N PRO A 241 14.76 -6.75 8.71
CA PRO A 241 15.40 -6.95 9.99
C PRO A 241 16.88 -7.02 9.63
N ALA A 242 17.71 -6.21 10.29
CA ALA A 242 19.15 -6.33 10.21
C ALA A 242 19.51 -7.71 10.79
N ALA A 243 19.31 -8.74 9.97
CA ALA A 243 19.49 -10.18 10.19
C ALA A 243 19.01 -10.94 8.93
N ALA A 244 19.40 -10.50 7.74
CA ALA A 244 19.39 -11.33 6.54
C ALA A 244 20.38 -10.74 5.54
N ALA A 245 21.66 -10.74 5.94
CA ALA A 245 22.68 -11.00 4.93
C ALA A 245 22.23 -12.27 4.19
N ALA A 246 22.25 -12.20 2.87
CA ALA A 246 22.07 -13.35 2.02
C ALA A 246 23.10 -14.40 2.44
N ASP A 247 22.64 -15.39 3.20
CA ASP A 247 23.34 -16.64 3.34
C ASP A 247 22.39 -17.74 2.93
N SER A 248 22.91 -18.55 2.03
CA SER A 248 22.42 -19.83 1.52
C SER A 248 22.32 -20.89 2.63
N GLY A 249 21.91 -20.48 3.84
CA GLY A 249 21.71 -21.29 5.01
C GLY A 249 20.23 -21.37 5.37
N ALA A 250 19.75 -22.60 5.53
CA ALA A 250 18.44 -22.95 6.08
C ALA A 250 17.93 -21.94 7.13
N SER A 251 16.78 -21.30 6.88
CA SER A 251 16.10 -20.53 7.94
C SER A 251 16.03 -21.38 9.23
N PRO A 252 16.20 -20.83 10.45
CA PRO A 252 16.20 -21.63 11.68
C PRO A 252 14.98 -22.55 11.81
N LEU A 253 13.81 -22.06 11.38
CA LEU A 253 12.57 -22.86 11.28
C LEU A 253 12.69 -23.99 10.24
N GLY A 254 13.34 -23.73 9.10
CA GLY A 254 13.64 -24.75 8.09
C GLY A 254 14.55 -25.88 8.60
N ARG A 255 15.45 -25.61 9.56
CA ARG A 255 16.20 -26.68 10.24
C ARG A 255 15.33 -27.50 11.19
N LEU A 256 14.35 -26.88 11.84
CA LEU A 256 13.46 -27.53 12.80
C LEU A 256 12.38 -28.38 12.11
N VAL A 257 11.66 -27.81 11.15
CA VAL A 257 10.50 -28.47 10.52
C VAL A 257 10.76 -28.91 9.07
N GLY A 258 11.97 -28.71 8.55
CA GLY A 258 12.29 -28.95 7.14
C GLY A 258 12.00 -27.74 6.25
N HIS A 259 12.83 -27.55 5.24
CA HIS A 259 12.82 -26.39 4.35
C HIS A 259 11.47 -26.17 3.66
N THR A 260 10.93 -27.21 3.04
CA THR A 260 9.68 -27.13 2.28
C THR A 260 8.48 -26.86 3.18
N ARG A 261 8.40 -27.52 4.35
CA ARG A 261 7.35 -27.25 5.34
C ARG A 261 7.44 -25.84 5.91
N SER A 262 8.64 -25.34 6.16
CA SER A 262 8.88 -23.96 6.59
C SER A 262 8.47 -22.94 5.52
N ALA A 263 8.73 -23.22 4.24
CA ALA A 263 8.27 -22.41 3.11
C ALA A 263 6.74 -22.41 2.98
N VAL A 264 6.09 -23.57 3.10
CA VAL A 264 4.63 -23.69 3.08
C VAL A 264 3.99 -23.00 4.29
N LEU A 265 4.54 -23.15 5.49
CA LEU A 265 4.04 -22.46 6.69
C LEU A 265 4.16 -20.93 6.56
N ARG A 266 5.27 -20.42 5.99
CA ARG A 266 5.40 -19.00 5.63
C ARG A 266 4.35 -18.56 4.60
N ALA A 267 4.10 -19.37 3.58
CA ALA A 267 3.09 -19.08 2.57
C ALA A 267 1.67 -18.97 3.17
N ILE A 268 1.36 -19.80 4.18
CA ILE A 268 0.07 -19.79 4.91
C ILE A 268 -0.05 -18.58 5.86
N GLY A 269 1.06 -17.92 6.23
CA GLY A 269 1.05 -16.75 7.12
C GLY A 269 0.09 -15.62 6.73
N HIS A 270 -0.25 -15.53 5.45
CA HIS A 270 -1.19 -14.55 4.90
C HIS A 270 -2.57 -15.12 4.53
N GLY A 271 -2.84 -16.39 4.87
CA GLY A 271 -3.99 -17.13 4.38
C GLY A 271 -3.85 -17.47 2.88
N GLY A 272 -4.42 -18.58 2.42
CA GLY A 272 -4.44 -18.86 0.99
C GLY A 272 -4.96 -20.24 0.63
N THR A 273 -5.40 -20.37 -0.62
CA THR A 273 -5.80 -21.64 -1.22
C THR A 273 -4.60 -22.52 -1.52
N THR A 274 -4.80 -23.84 -1.62
CA THR A 274 -3.70 -24.77 -1.93
C THR A 274 -2.90 -24.37 -3.18
N SER A 275 -3.56 -23.82 -4.20
CA SER A 275 -2.91 -23.32 -5.44
C SER A 275 -2.04 -22.09 -5.18
N GLU A 276 -2.50 -21.17 -4.34
CA GLU A 276 -1.71 -20.00 -3.95
C GLU A 276 -0.52 -20.40 -3.07
N LEU A 277 -0.70 -21.39 -2.18
CA LEU A 277 0.40 -21.92 -1.37
C LEU A 277 1.49 -22.56 -2.23
N ALA A 278 1.09 -23.38 -3.22
CA ALA A 278 2.01 -24.02 -4.15
C ALA A 278 2.87 -22.99 -4.89
N ARG A 279 2.21 -21.95 -5.43
CA ARG A 279 2.88 -20.83 -6.10
C ARG A 279 3.83 -20.07 -5.17
N ARG A 280 3.39 -19.71 -3.95
CA ARG A 280 4.18 -18.94 -2.98
C ARG A 280 5.39 -19.72 -2.43
N ALA A 281 5.24 -21.03 -2.22
CA ALA A 281 6.29 -21.88 -1.69
C ALA A 281 7.22 -22.44 -2.77
N GLY A 282 6.90 -22.26 -4.06
CA GLY A 282 7.70 -22.78 -5.17
C GLY A 282 7.65 -24.31 -5.29
N VAL A 283 6.51 -24.93 -4.98
CA VAL A 283 6.31 -26.38 -4.98
C VAL A 283 5.10 -26.79 -5.82
N SER A 284 4.97 -28.08 -6.13
CA SER A 284 3.79 -28.59 -6.82
C SER A 284 2.52 -28.48 -5.96
N LEU A 285 1.36 -28.45 -6.59
CA LEU A 285 0.06 -28.44 -5.89
C LEU A 285 -0.10 -29.62 -4.93
N ALA A 286 0.32 -30.81 -5.36
CA ALA A 286 0.29 -32.02 -4.54
C ALA A 286 1.20 -31.89 -3.31
N SER A 287 2.43 -31.37 -3.49
CA SER A 287 3.37 -31.13 -2.39
C SER A 287 2.84 -30.07 -1.42
N ALA A 288 2.27 -28.97 -1.92
CA ALA A 288 1.64 -27.95 -1.08
C ALA A 288 0.48 -28.53 -0.26
N SER A 289 -0.39 -29.33 -0.88
CA SER A 289 -1.50 -29.99 -0.20
C SER A 289 -1.02 -30.96 0.88
N GLN A 290 0.00 -31.76 0.58
CA GLN A 290 0.60 -32.71 1.53
C GLN A 290 1.20 -31.97 2.73
N HIS A 291 2.01 -30.94 2.49
CA HIS A 291 2.62 -30.16 3.56
C HIS A 291 1.58 -29.38 4.38
N ALA A 292 0.57 -28.79 3.75
CA ALA A 292 -0.54 -28.16 4.47
C ALA A 292 -1.30 -29.18 5.34
N GLY A 293 -1.50 -30.40 4.85
CA GLY A 293 -2.07 -31.52 5.61
C GLY A 293 -1.28 -31.84 6.89
N VAL A 294 0.04 -32.01 6.76
CA VAL A 294 0.93 -32.28 7.90
C VAL A 294 0.95 -31.11 8.90
N LEU A 295 1.00 -29.86 8.40
CA LEU A 295 0.98 -28.67 9.28
C LEU A 295 -0.37 -28.51 9.99
N ARG A 296 -1.48 -28.92 9.36
CA ARG A 296 -2.81 -28.97 9.96
C ARG A 296 -2.90 -30.05 11.04
N GLU A 297 -2.38 -31.24 10.77
CA GLU A 297 -2.31 -32.34 11.76
C GLU A 297 -1.46 -31.95 12.98
N ALA A 298 -0.41 -31.15 12.77
CA ALA A 298 0.40 -30.57 13.84
C ALA A 298 -0.26 -29.38 14.56
N GLY A 299 -1.50 -29.00 14.22
CA GLY A 299 -2.23 -27.89 14.83
C GLY A 299 -1.68 -26.51 14.50
N LEU A 300 -0.80 -26.37 13.49
CA LEU A 300 -0.21 -25.10 13.07
C LEU A 300 -1.09 -24.36 12.04
N VAL A 301 -1.98 -25.10 11.39
CA VAL A 301 -2.82 -24.61 10.30
C VAL A 301 -4.25 -25.06 10.56
N VAL A 302 -5.20 -24.16 10.32
CA VAL A 302 -6.62 -24.51 10.18
C VAL A 302 -7.00 -24.39 8.72
N THR A 303 -7.88 -25.28 8.29
CA THR A 303 -8.34 -25.35 6.91
C THR A 303 -9.85 -25.22 6.89
N MET A 304 -10.36 -24.30 6.07
CA MET A 304 -11.79 -24.08 5.89
C MET A 304 -12.16 -24.27 4.42
N ARG A 305 -13.24 -25.02 4.16
CA ARG A 305 -13.75 -25.19 2.81
C ARG A 305 -14.62 -24.01 2.44
N GLN A 306 -14.30 -23.33 1.35
CA GLN A 306 -15.05 -22.21 0.82
C GLN A 306 -15.48 -22.56 -0.62
N GLY A 307 -16.71 -23.06 -0.76
CA GLY A 307 -17.23 -23.57 -2.03
C GLY A 307 -16.40 -24.73 -2.56
N SER A 308 -15.88 -24.61 -3.79
CA SER A 308 -14.99 -25.59 -4.42
C SER A 308 -13.53 -25.49 -3.96
N SER A 309 -13.18 -24.46 -3.21
CA SER A 309 -11.80 -24.17 -2.79
C SER A 309 -11.56 -24.46 -1.31
N VAL A 310 -10.29 -24.64 -0.96
CA VAL A 310 -9.84 -24.94 0.41
C VAL A 310 -8.89 -23.83 0.84
N LEU A 311 -9.27 -23.06 1.86
CA LEU A 311 -8.49 -21.97 2.41
C LEU A 311 -7.71 -22.45 3.64
N HIS A 312 -6.42 -22.20 3.68
CA HIS A 312 -5.54 -22.50 4.81
C HIS A 312 -5.14 -21.21 5.51
N THR A 313 -5.25 -21.18 6.82
CA THR A 313 -4.79 -20.05 7.66
C THR A 313 -3.99 -20.58 8.84
N LEU A 314 -3.09 -19.75 9.38
CA LEU A 314 -2.34 -20.14 10.57
C LEU A 314 -3.25 -20.17 11.79
N THR A 315 -3.05 -21.16 12.65
CA THR A 315 -3.50 -21.08 14.05
C THR A 315 -2.59 -20.12 14.83
N PRO A 316 -2.99 -19.69 16.04
CA PRO A 316 -2.09 -18.94 16.93
C PRO A 316 -0.74 -19.62 17.16
N LEU A 317 -0.74 -20.96 17.29
CA LEU A 317 0.49 -21.75 17.42
C LEU A 317 1.36 -21.69 16.16
N GLY A 318 0.74 -21.80 14.98
CA GLY A 318 1.44 -21.65 13.69
C GLY A 318 2.06 -20.27 13.52
N ALA A 319 1.33 -19.21 13.89
CA ALA A 319 1.84 -17.84 13.87
C ALA A 319 2.99 -17.64 14.85
N ALA A 320 2.85 -18.11 16.10
CA ALA A 320 3.91 -18.02 17.11
C ALA A 320 5.18 -18.75 16.65
N LEU A 321 5.06 -19.94 16.07
CA LEU A 321 6.18 -20.70 15.54
C LEU A 321 6.86 -19.99 14.36
N LEU A 322 6.06 -19.38 13.48
CA LEU A 322 6.56 -18.65 12.31
C LEU A 322 7.37 -17.40 12.72
N HIS A 323 6.92 -16.72 13.78
CA HIS A 323 7.53 -15.49 14.30
C HIS A 323 8.56 -15.74 15.41
N GLY A 324 8.92 -17.00 15.66
CA GLY A 324 9.97 -17.39 16.62
C GLY A 324 9.60 -17.15 18.09
N GLY A 325 8.33 -17.29 18.45
CA GLY A 325 7.84 -17.16 19.83
C GLY A 325 7.83 -15.73 20.37
N ARG A 326 8.02 -14.71 19.51
CA ARG A 326 7.87 -13.30 19.92
C ARG A 326 6.39 -12.93 19.99
N THR A 327 5.71 -13.39 21.03
CA THR A 327 4.51 -12.71 21.51
C THR A 327 4.94 -11.32 21.99
N GLY A 328 4.41 -10.27 21.36
CA GLY A 328 4.36 -8.94 21.97
C GLY A 328 3.54 -8.99 23.27
N PRO A 329 3.66 -7.98 24.16
CA PRO A 329 3.24 -8.09 25.55
C PRO A 329 1.70 -8.11 25.65
N GLY A 330 1.14 -9.31 25.76
CA GLY A 330 -0.27 -9.57 26.01
C GLY A 330 -0.39 -10.73 26.99
N GLY A 331 -0.06 -10.44 28.25
CA GLY A 331 0.01 -11.44 29.31
C GLY A 331 0.24 -10.79 30.66
N ALA A 332 -0.61 -9.83 31.03
CA ALA A 332 -0.81 -9.51 32.44
C ALA A 332 -1.59 -10.69 33.05
N LEU A 333 -0.87 -11.76 33.34
CA LEU A 333 -1.34 -12.73 34.34
C LEU A 333 -1.31 -12.00 35.67
N ALA A 334 -2.51 -11.86 36.24
CA ALA A 334 -2.72 -11.48 37.61
C ALA A 334 -1.75 -12.25 38.50
N LYS A 335 -0.91 -11.52 39.24
CA LYS A 335 -0.25 -12.09 40.40
C LYS A 335 -1.33 -12.36 41.43
N GLU A 336 -1.73 -13.62 41.56
CA GLU A 336 -2.23 -14.14 42.82
C GLU A 336 -1.12 -13.97 43.86
N SER A 337 -1.33 -13.02 44.77
CA SER A 337 -0.55 -12.90 45.99
C SER A 337 -1.16 -13.84 47.03
N GLU A 338 -0.70 -15.09 47.07
CA GLU A 338 -0.80 -15.91 48.26
C GLU A 338 0.41 -15.64 49.16
N GLY A 339 0.13 -15.19 50.39
CA GLY A 339 1.08 -15.03 51.49
C GLY A 339 0.31 -14.71 52.78
N PRO A 340 0.73 -15.23 53.95
CA PRO A 340 -0.11 -16.11 54.75
C PRO A 340 -0.91 -15.42 55.87
N LEU A 341 -1.94 -16.15 56.31
CA LEU A 341 -2.70 -15.99 57.56
C LEU A 341 -1.82 -15.60 58.75
N ARG A 342 -2.19 -14.53 59.46
CA ARG A 342 -2.19 -14.46 60.93
C ARG A 342 -3.22 -13.46 61.42
N GLU A 343 -4.00 -13.93 62.37
CA GLU A 343 -5.16 -13.29 63.00
C GLU A 343 -4.81 -12.10 63.90
N SER A 344 -5.86 -11.34 64.19
CA SER A 344 -6.23 -10.72 65.48
C SER A 344 -5.92 -9.23 65.71
N GLY A 345 -7.00 -8.49 66.01
CA GLY A 345 -6.99 -7.34 66.91
C GLY A 345 -7.26 -5.97 66.29
N GLY A 346 -8.52 -5.53 66.24
CA GLY A 346 -8.85 -4.09 66.30
C GLY A 346 -8.72 -3.56 67.74
N PRO A 347 -9.24 -2.35 68.09
CA PRO A 347 -9.80 -1.30 67.24
C PRO A 347 -9.39 0.17 67.64
N LEU A 348 -9.89 1.14 66.85
CA LEU A 348 -10.26 2.54 67.19
C LEU A 348 -9.21 3.51 67.81
N ARG A 349 -8.96 4.65 67.12
CA ARG A 349 -9.17 6.00 67.71
C ARG A 349 -9.10 7.16 66.71
N GLU A 350 -9.88 8.17 67.07
CA GLU A 350 -10.27 9.42 66.41
C GLU A 350 -9.17 10.49 66.21
N SER A 351 -9.55 11.48 65.39
CA SER A 351 -9.38 12.93 65.59
C SER A 351 -8.17 13.65 64.96
N GLY A 352 -8.47 14.83 64.38
CA GLY A 352 -7.53 15.95 64.30
C GLY A 352 -7.51 16.67 62.95
N GLY A 353 -8.32 17.73 62.79
CA GLY A 353 -8.23 18.67 61.67
C GLY A 353 -7.49 19.96 62.02
N HIS A 354 -6.93 20.64 61.01
CA HIS A 354 -6.66 22.09 60.90
C HIS A 354 -6.12 22.37 59.47
N ARG A 355 -6.77 23.15 58.59
CA ARG A 355 -6.91 24.63 58.45
C ARG A 355 -5.61 25.42 58.29
N GLY A 356 -5.60 26.29 57.26
CA GLY A 356 -4.71 27.45 57.05
C GLY A 356 -4.10 27.47 55.64
N GLU A 357 -4.77 28.02 54.61
CA GLU A 357 -4.80 29.43 54.18
C GLU A 357 -3.47 30.02 53.65
N GLY A 358 -3.54 30.64 52.45
CA GLY A 358 -2.91 31.95 52.23
C GLY A 358 -2.07 32.20 50.96
N GLY A 359 -2.61 32.98 50.01
CA GLY A 359 -1.90 34.01 49.23
C GLY A 359 -1.20 33.56 47.93
N SER A 360 -1.72 33.81 46.71
CA SER A 360 -1.94 35.08 45.98
C SER A 360 -0.66 35.87 45.62
N ARG A 361 -0.31 35.92 44.32
CA ARG A 361 -0.36 37.15 43.47
C ARG A 361 0.33 36.98 42.09
N ARG A 362 -0.40 37.46 41.06
CA ARG A 362 -0.04 38.36 39.92
C ARG A 362 1.30 38.11 39.20
N GLY A 363 1.43 38.15 37.87
CA GLY A 363 0.64 38.77 36.81
C GLY A 363 1.63 39.25 35.73
N GLY A 364 1.20 39.43 34.47
CA GLY A 364 2.03 40.05 33.44
C GLY A 364 1.63 39.67 32.01
N GLY A 365 0.80 40.51 31.39
CA GLY A 365 0.47 40.44 29.97
C GLY A 365 1.48 41.17 29.09
N GLY A 366 1.52 40.78 27.81
CA GLY A 366 2.21 41.47 26.71
C GLY A 366 1.57 41.09 25.36
N PRO A 367 1.60 41.98 24.36
CA PRO A 367 0.54 42.13 23.33
C PRO A 367 0.77 41.30 22.04
N PRO A 368 -0.26 41.17 21.15
CA PRO A 368 -0.14 40.41 19.91
C PRO A 368 0.41 41.24 18.73
N PRO A 369 1.02 40.59 17.71
CA PRO A 369 1.55 41.28 16.53
C PRO A 369 0.46 41.65 15.49
N PRO A 370 0.75 42.59 14.56
CA PRO A 370 -0.26 43.28 13.75
C PRO A 370 -0.71 42.54 12.48
N ARG A 371 -1.93 42.87 12.06
CA ARG A 371 -2.61 42.39 10.83
C ARG A 371 -2.06 43.09 9.57
N LEU A 372 -1.69 42.31 8.55
CA LEU A 372 -1.36 42.80 7.21
C LEU A 372 -2.63 43.13 6.42
N ARG A 373 -2.67 44.34 5.85
CA ARG A 373 -3.72 44.85 4.96
C ARG A 373 -3.61 44.21 3.57
N TYR A 374 -4.75 43.75 3.05
CA TYR A 374 -4.97 43.50 1.63
C TYR A 374 -4.99 44.84 0.85
N ALA A 375 -4.13 44.97 -0.15
CA ALA A 375 -4.28 46.00 -1.19
C ALA A 375 -5.07 45.40 -2.36
N ARG A 376 -6.28 45.93 -2.60
CA ARG A 376 -7.03 45.76 -3.85
C ARG A 376 -6.46 46.73 -4.88
N GLY A 377 -5.90 46.21 -5.98
CA GLY A 377 -5.65 46.99 -7.20
C GLY A 377 -6.70 46.64 -8.25
N GLY A 378 -7.61 47.58 -8.52
CA GLY A 378 -8.49 47.61 -9.68
C GLY A 378 -8.07 48.74 -10.66
N PRO A 379 -8.62 48.77 -11.89
CA PRO A 379 -7.88 49.12 -13.11
C PRO A 379 -7.96 50.62 -13.49
N GLY A 380 -6.91 51.11 -14.15
CA GLY A 380 -6.88 52.41 -14.81
C GLY A 380 -6.87 52.26 -16.33
N ARG A 381 -7.90 52.80 -16.98
CA ARG A 381 -7.94 53.10 -18.41
C ARG A 381 -7.07 54.33 -18.70
N GLY A 382 -6.43 54.33 -19.86
CA GLY A 382 -5.72 55.46 -20.47
C GLY A 382 -5.25 55.03 -21.85
#